data_AF-M6VUX6-F1
#
_entry.id   AF-M6VUX6-F1
#
_cell.length_a   1.000
_cell.length_b   1.000
_cell.length_c   1.000
_cell.angle_alpha   90.00
_cell.angle_beta   90.00
_cell.angle_gamma   90.00
#
_symmetry.space_group_name_H-M   'P 1'
#
loop_
_entity.id
_entity.type
_entity.pdbx_description
1 polymer ?
#
loop_
_entity_poly.entity_id
_entity_poly.type
_entity_poly.pdbx_seq_one_letter_code
_entity_poly.pdbx_strand_id
1 'polypeptide(L)'
;MLNSCDKLGNKEEMKVEVKTYTKQEKMKMLDVMLSKLLKDIQEKKNFTPFLEVSDDGSGYTIHAEESMEKDLYIGNFQKEGLGDMEKNVTVEEVVRLLKKGNKDEMSEGGSLWVMLEVDRFEYGIDCYFLKKEGRWIVRGFSRLRPERD
;
A
#
# COMPACT_ATOMS: atom_id res chain seq x y z
N MET A 1 -29.85 -21.32 -51.73
CA MET A 1 -30.29 -20.96 -50.36
C MET A 1 -29.53 -21.88 -49.41
N LEU A 2 -28.69 -21.46 -48.47
CA LEU A 2 -28.44 -20.16 -47.84
C LEU A 2 -26.95 -20.07 -47.46
N ASN A 3 -26.41 -18.85 -47.57
CA ASN A 3 -25.14 -18.42 -46.99
C ASN A 3 -25.16 -18.59 -45.47
N SER A 4 -24.04 -19.02 -44.88
CA SER A 4 -23.55 -18.39 -43.65
C SER A 4 -22.03 -18.52 -43.57
N CYS A 5 -21.33 -17.55 -44.16
CA CYS A 5 -20.03 -17.15 -43.66
C CYS A 5 -20.30 -16.41 -42.35
N ASP A 6 -20.13 -17.10 -41.23
CA ASP A 6 -20.15 -16.46 -39.93
C ASP A 6 -18.99 -15.46 -39.90
N LYS A 7 -19.37 -14.18 -39.95
CA LYS A 7 -18.47 -13.06 -39.74
C LYS A 7 -17.83 -13.24 -38.36
N LEU A 8 -16.55 -13.58 -38.34
CA LEU A 8 -15.68 -13.36 -37.20
C LEU A 8 -15.70 -11.85 -36.93
N GLY A 9 -16.54 -11.45 -35.98
CA GLY A 9 -16.60 -10.09 -35.50
C GLY A 9 -15.20 -9.68 -35.06
N ASN A 10 -14.64 -8.69 -35.72
CA ASN A 10 -13.53 -7.90 -35.22
C ASN A 10 -13.92 -7.39 -33.83
N LYS A 11 -13.57 -8.15 -32.78
CA LYS A 11 -13.31 -7.55 -31.48
C LYS A 11 -12.02 -6.77 -31.69
N GLU A 12 -12.16 -5.49 -31.99
CA GLU A 12 -11.10 -4.53 -31.75
C GLU A 12 -10.71 -4.69 -30.28
N GLU A 13 -9.68 -5.50 -30.03
CA GLU A 13 -8.93 -5.43 -28.80
C GLU A 13 -8.41 -4.01 -28.73
N MET A 14 -9.12 -3.17 -27.99
CA MET A 14 -8.68 -1.84 -27.64
C MET A 14 -7.35 -2.03 -26.93
N LYS A 15 -6.24 -1.94 -27.69
CA LYS A 15 -4.89 -1.90 -27.15
C LYS A 15 -4.85 -0.66 -26.27
N VAL A 16 -5.18 -0.83 -24.99
CA VAL A 16 -4.95 0.21 -23.99
C VAL A 16 -3.45 0.43 -24.01
N GLU A 17 -3.05 1.53 -24.64
CA GLU A 17 -1.67 1.91 -24.77
C GLU A 17 -1.17 2.21 -23.35
N VAL A 18 -0.56 1.21 -22.71
CA VAL A 18 -0.11 1.34 -21.33
C VAL A 18 1.08 2.28 -21.34
N LYS A 19 0.86 3.51 -20.88
CA LYS A 19 1.92 4.49 -20.68
C LYS A 19 3.10 3.85 -19.96
N THR A 20 4.30 4.09 -20.49
CA THR A 20 5.54 3.73 -19.82
C THR A 20 5.89 4.80 -18.80
N TYR A 21 6.35 4.37 -17.62
CA TYR A 21 6.75 5.26 -16.53
C TYR A 21 8.18 4.94 -16.15
N THR A 22 9.03 5.96 -16.15
CA THR A 22 10.42 5.87 -15.70
C THR A 22 10.49 5.68 -14.18
N LYS A 23 11.63 5.18 -13.67
CA LYS A 23 11.87 5.07 -12.21
C LYS A 23 11.72 6.42 -11.52
N GLN A 24 12.23 7.49 -12.11
CA GLN A 24 12.13 8.85 -11.54
C GLN A 24 10.68 9.37 -11.48
N GLU A 25 9.86 9.12 -12.50
CA GLU A 25 8.44 9.51 -12.48
C GLU A 25 7.67 8.75 -11.41
N LYS A 26 7.88 7.43 -11.30
CA LYS A 26 7.27 6.60 -10.26
C LYS A 26 7.66 7.13 -8.87
N MET A 27 8.93 7.42 -8.62
CA MET A 27 9.38 7.95 -7.33
C MET A 27 8.75 9.30 -6.99
N LYS A 28 8.64 10.23 -7.96
CA LYS A 28 7.94 11.51 -7.74
C LYS A 28 6.47 11.30 -7.39
N MET A 29 5.79 10.39 -8.07
CA MET A 29 4.38 10.08 -7.78
C MET A 29 4.21 9.41 -6.41
N LEU A 30 5.17 8.57 -6.01
CA LEU A 30 5.21 7.97 -4.67
C LEU A 30 5.35 9.04 -3.60
N ASP A 31 6.27 9.99 -3.78
CA ASP A 31 6.50 11.10 -2.85
C ASP A 31 5.23 11.94 -2.66
N VAL A 32 4.50 12.19 -3.74
CA VAL A 32 3.22 12.92 -3.70
C VAL A 32 2.17 12.11 -2.92
N MET A 33 2.03 10.81 -3.18
CA MET A 33 1.07 9.94 -2.49
C MET A 33 1.36 9.88 -0.99
N LEU A 34 2.62 9.63 -0.59
CA LEU A 34 3.02 9.55 0.81
C LEU A 34 2.86 10.89 1.53
N SER A 35 3.18 12.01 0.86
CA SER A 35 2.99 13.35 1.44
C SER A 35 1.51 13.67 1.67
N LYS A 36 0.64 13.27 0.73
CA LYS A 36 -0.81 13.42 0.89
C LYS A 36 -1.33 12.52 2.01
N LEU A 37 -0.92 11.25 2.04
CA LEU A 37 -1.30 10.31 3.10
C LEU A 37 -0.92 10.85 4.49
N LEU A 38 0.31 11.35 4.65
CA LEU A 38 0.77 11.98 5.88
C LEU A 38 -0.11 13.15 6.29
N LYS A 39 -0.36 14.09 5.36
CA LYS A 39 -1.21 15.25 5.61
C LYS A 39 -2.61 14.82 6.06
N ASP A 40 -3.23 13.92 5.32
CA ASP A 40 -4.61 13.50 5.57
C ASP A 40 -4.74 12.75 6.91
N ILE A 41 -3.77 11.90 7.29
CA ILE A 41 -3.72 11.24 8.61
C ILE A 41 -3.55 12.29 9.72
N GLN A 42 -2.67 13.26 9.52
CA GLN A 42 -2.46 14.34 10.50
C GLN A 42 -3.69 15.24 10.67
N GLU A 43 -4.50 15.44 9.63
CA GLU A 43 -5.74 16.23 9.68
C GLU A 43 -6.90 15.43 10.28
N LYS A 44 -7.13 14.21 9.81
CA LYS A 44 -8.26 13.38 10.24
C LYS A 44 -8.05 12.70 11.60
N LYS A 45 -6.79 12.57 12.03
CA LYS A 45 -6.40 11.88 13.29
C LYS A 45 -6.91 10.44 13.38
N ASN A 46 -6.96 9.74 12.25
CA ASN A 46 -7.34 8.33 12.15
C ASN A 46 -6.71 7.70 10.90
N PHE A 47 -6.97 6.41 10.68
CA PHE A 47 -6.38 5.65 9.58
C PHE A 47 -7.24 5.58 8.32
N THR A 48 -8.42 6.21 8.29
CA THR A 48 -9.30 6.21 7.11
C THR A 48 -8.63 6.64 5.80
N PRO A 49 -7.61 7.53 5.76
CA PRO A 49 -6.87 7.81 4.54
C PRO A 49 -6.22 6.60 3.86
N PHE A 50 -5.90 5.52 4.59
CA PHE A 50 -5.40 4.29 3.97
C PHE A 50 -6.42 3.71 2.98
N LEU A 51 -7.72 3.83 3.25
CA LEU A 51 -8.77 3.33 2.36
C LEU A 51 -8.79 4.04 1.00
N GLU A 52 -8.31 5.28 0.93
CA GLU A 52 -8.26 6.07 -0.31
C GLU A 52 -7.06 5.68 -1.21
N VAL A 53 -6.02 5.10 -0.61
CA VAL A 53 -4.77 4.73 -1.28
C VAL A 53 -4.54 3.23 -1.33
N SER A 54 -5.55 2.41 -1.02
CA SER A 54 -5.45 0.95 -1.02
C SER A 54 -6.42 0.31 -2.00
N ASP A 55 -6.28 -1.00 -2.21
CA ASP A 55 -7.22 -1.83 -2.97
C ASP A 55 -7.78 -2.99 -2.12
N ASP A 56 -8.63 -3.83 -2.72
CA ASP A 56 -9.27 -4.97 -2.06
C ASP A 56 -8.28 -6.04 -1.56
N GLY A 57 -7.05 -6.03 -2.07
CA GLY A 57 -5.97 -6.93 -1.66
C GLY A 57 -5.10 -6.36 -0.54
N SER A 58 -5.32 -5.11 -0.14
CA SER A 58 -4.46 -4.39 0.77
C SER A 58 -4.83 -4.62 2.24
N GLY A 59 -3.84 -4.62 3.13
CA GLY A 59 -4.06 -4.97 4.52
C GLY A 59 -2.94 -4.59 5.48
N TYR A 60 -3.00 -5.17 6.68
CA TYR A 60 -2.04 -4.93 7.74
C TYR A 60 -1.64 -6.20 8.48
N THR A 61 -0.45 -6.15 9.07
CA THR A 61 0.09 -7.16 9.97
C THR A 61 0.71 -6.47 11.19
N ILE A 62 0.17 -6.71 12.38
CA ILE A 62 0.54 -5.98 13.60
C ILE A 62 0.82 -6.97 14.73
N HIS A 63 1.98 -6.85 15.37
CA HIS A 63 2.21 -7.43 16.69
C HIS A 63 1.61 -6.54 17.78
N ALA A 64 0.81 -7.14 18.65
CA ALA A 64 0.33 -6.50 19.87
C ALA A 64 1.49 -6.11 20.81
N GLU A 65 1.30 -5.07 21.61
CA GLU A 65 2.32 -4.67 22.60
C GLU A 65 2.51 -5.70 23.73
N GLU A 66 1.42 -6.37 24.12
CA GLU A 66 1.32 -7.12 25.37
C GLU A 66 1.86 -8.56 25.32
N SER A 67 2.10 -9.15 24.14
CA SER A 67 2.58 -10.54 24.06
C SER A 67 3.80 -10.70 23.16
N MET A 68 4.78 -11.47 23.64
CA MET A 68 6.05 -11.66 22.93
C MET A 68 5.95 -12.61 21.73
N GLU A 69 4.85 -13.37 21.56
CA GLU A 69 4.79 -14.42 20.52
C GLU A 69 3.40 -14.78 19.97
N LYS A 70 2.26 -14.23 20.47
CA LYS A 70 0.95 -14.87 20.19
C LYS A 70 -0.13 -14.02 19.53
N ASP A 71 -0.10 -12.68 19.67
CA ASP A 71 -1.19 -11.85 19.15
C ASP A 71 -0.75 -11.07 17.93
N LEU A 72 -0.77 -11.78 16.80
CA LEU A 72 -0.61 -11.20 15.47
C LEU A 72 -2.00 -10.84 14.92
N TYR A 73 -2.24 -9.55 14.71
CA TYR A 73 -3.43 -9.08 14.02
C TYR A 73 -3.11 -8.93 12.54
N ILE A 74 -3.72 -9.79 11.73
CA ILE A 74 -3.70 -9.69 10.27
C ILE A 74 -5.10 -9.25 9.85
N GLY A 75 -5.17 -8.23 8.99
CA GLY A 75 -6.45 -7.86 8.44
C GLY A 75 -6.39 -7.14 7.10
N ASN A 76 -7.55 -6.99 6.48
CA ASN A 76 -7.72 -6.34 5.19
C ASN A 76 -8.44 -4.99 5.33
N PHE A 77 -7.83 -3.94 4.76
CA PHE A 77 -8.32 -2.57 4.91
C PHE A 77 -9.77 -2.40 4.42
N GLN A 78 -10.11 -2.96 3.26
CA GLN A 78 -11.40 -2.73 2.61
C GLN A 78 -12.49 -3.68 3.11
N LYS A 79 -12.14 -4.91 3.49
CA LYS A 79 -13.09 -5.95 3.90
C LYS A 79 -13.41 -5.92 5.38
N GLU A 80 -12.39 -5.78 6.21
CA GLU A 80 -12.51 -5.88 7.67
C GLU A 80 -12.47 -4.49 8.31
N GLY A 81 -11.97 -3.49 7.58
CA GLY A 81 -11.83 -2.13 8.05
C GLY A 81 -10.51 -1.90 8.77
N LEU A 82 -10.50 -0.90 9.64
CA LEU A 82 -9.28 -0.42 10.31
C LEU A 82 -9.34 -0.61 11.84
N GLY A 83 -10.39 -1.26 12.35
CA GLY A 83 -10.66 -1.29 13.78
C GLY A 83 -9.55 -1.92 14.62
N ASP A 84 -8.92 -3.00 14.16
CA ASP A 84 -7.82 -3.61 14.91
C ASP A 84 -6.51 -2.82 14.77
N MET A 85 -6.32 -2.14 13.63
CA MET A 85 -5.22 -1.20 13.48
C MET A 85 -5.38 -0.02 14.45
N GLU A 86 -6.57 0.56 14.56
CA GLU A 86 -6.87 1.67 15.49
C GLU A 86 -6.74 1.29 16.98
N LYS A 87 -6.91 0.00 17.32
CA LYS A 87 -6.70 -0.50 18.68
C LYS A 87 -5.23 -0.72 19.04
N ASN A 88 -4.41 -1.10 18.06
CA ASN A 88 -3.04 -1.58 18.29
C ASN A 88 -1.94 -0.64 17.81
N VAL A 89 -2.30 0.40 17.06
CA VAL A 89 -1.36 1.36 16.44
C VAL A 89 -1.88 2.77 16.65
N THR A 90 -0.99 3.65 17.06
CA THR A 90 -1.26 5.07 17.24
C THR A 90 -1.02 5.85 15.96
N VAL A 91 -1.71 6.99 15.83
CA VAL A 91 -1.49 7.92 14.71
C VAL A 91 -0.05 8.45 14.71
N GLU A 92 0.53 8.66 15.90
CA GLU A 92 1.89 9.12 16.09
C GLU A 92 2.92 8.14 15.51
N GLU A 93 2.73 6.83 15.71
CA GLU A 93 3.60 5.79 15.13
C GLU A 93 3.60 5.86 13.60
N VAL A 94 2.41 5.90 12.97
CA VAL A 94 2.30 5.99 11.51
C VAL A 94 2.85 7.30 10.97
N VAL A 95 2.59 8.42 11.64
CA VAL A 95 3.16 9.73 11.28
C VAL A 95 4.68 9.72 11.38
N ARG A 96 5.24 9.05 12.39
CA ARG A 96 6.70 8.92 12.57
C ARG A 96 7.30 8.11 11.41
N LEU A 97 6.69 6.98 11.05
CA LEU A 97 7.09 6.18 9.89
C LEU A 97 7.05 7.01 8.60
N LEU A 98 5.97 7.72 8.32
CA LEU A 98 5.83 8.52 7.09
C LEU A 98 6.84 9.68 7.00
N LYS A 99 7.32 10.19 8.15
CA LYS A 99 8.30 11.29 8.19
C LYS A 99 9.75 10.82 8.19
N LYS A 100 10.04 9.69 8.84
CA LYS A 100 11.42 9.23 9.11
C LYS A 100 11.78 7.92 8.43
N GLY A 101 10.80 7.25 7.83
CA GLY A 101 10.99 5.98 7.17
C GLY A 101 11.91 6.13 5.96
N ASN A 102 12.86 5.20 5.86
CA ASN A 102 13.72 5.08 4.71
C ASN A 102 12.99 4.33 3.62
N LYS A 103 13.22 4.74 2.37
CA LYS A 103 12.69 4.05 1.20
C LYS A 103 13.73 3.05 0.74
N ASP A 104 13.36 1.78 0.71
CA ASP A 104 14.18 0.75 0.11
C ASP A 104 14.29 0.93 -1.41
N GLU A 105 15.19 0.17 -2.02
CA GLU A 105 15.34 0.21 -3.47
C GLU A 105 14.05 -0.21 -4.18
N MET A 106 13.50 0.68 -5.00
CA MET A 106 12.34 0.38 -5.84
C MET A 106 12.68 -0.71 -6.85
N SER A 107 11.89 -1.79 -6.87
CA SER A 107 11.99 -2.83 -7.89
C SER A 107 11.60 -2.33 -9.28
N GLU A 108 12.02 -3.03 -10.34
CA GLU A 108 11.66 -2.68 -11.73
C GLU A 108 10.13 -2.65 -11.95
N GLY A 109 9.42 -3.57 -11.29
CA GLY A 109 7.96 -3.66 -11.30
C GLY A 109 7.25 -2.48 -10.63
N GLY A 110 7.96 -1.69 -9.82
CA GLY A 110 7.37 -0.61 -9.02
C GLY A 110 6.78 -1.12 -7.71
N SER A 111 7.55 -1.93 -6.98
CA SER A 111 7.29 -2.20 -5.55
C SER A 111 8.34 -1.46 -4.73
N LEU A 112 7.94 -0.91 -3.59
CA LEU A 112 8.86 -0.21 -2.68
C LEU A 112 8.37 -0.32 -1.25
N TRP A 113 9.30 -0.53 -0.32
CA TRP A 113 9.02 -0.52 1.11
C TRP A 113 9.53 0.76 1.76
N VAL A 114 8.69 1.38 2.58
CA VAL A 114 9.08 2.45 3.49
C VAL A 114 9.22 1.85 4.88
N MET A 115 10.42 1.86 5.44
CA MET A 115 10.71 1.18 6.71
C MET A 115 11.28 2.12 7.77
N LEU A 116 10.92 1.86 9.03
CA LEU A 116 11.49 2.52 10.20
C LEU A 116 11.59 1.52 11.34
N GLU A 117 12.79 1.30 11.86
CA GLU A 117 12.97 0.58 13.11
C GLU A 117 13.01 1.57 14.28
N VAL A 118 12.11 1.41 15.23
CA VAL A 118 12.08 2.24 16.43
C VAL A 118 11.24 1.63 17.55
N ASP A 119 11.57 1.95 18.80
CA ASP A 119 10.80 1.53 19.98
C ASP A 119 10.57 0.00 20.05
N ARG A 120 11.57 -0.78 19.58
CA ARG A 120 11.56 -2.25 19.48
C ARG A 120 10.51 -2.80 18.52
N PHE A 121 10.17 -2.04 17.50
CA PHE A 121 9.35 -2.47 16.38
C PHE A 121 10.01 -2.09 15.05
N GLU A 122 9.79 -2.93 14.06
CA GLU A 122 10.01 -2.65 12.65
C GLU A 122 8.67 -2.25 12.03
N TYR A 123 8.59 -1.01 11.57
CA TYR A 123 7.42 -0.47 10.90
C TYR A 123 7.64 -0.47 9.39
N GLY A 124 6.63 -0.87 8.63
CA GLY A 124 6.68 -0.94 7.17
C GLY A 124 5.43 -0.42 6.50
N ILE A 125 5.60 0.24 5.35
CA ILE A 125 4.53 0.46 4.36
C ILE A 125 4.99 -0.14 3.04
N ASP A 126 4.30 -1.20 2.59
CA ASP A 126 4.50 -1.79 1.27
C ASP A 126 3.68 -1.01 0.23
N CYS A 127 4.38 -0.42 -0.74
CA CYS A 127 3.80 0.35 -1.82
C CYS A 127 3.93 -0.40 -3.15
N TYR A 128 2.88 -0.34 -3.98
CA TYR A 128 2.89 -0.93 -5.32
C TYR A 128 2.37 0.05 -6.38
N PHE A 129 3.04 0.10 -7.54
CA PHE A 129 2.68 0.96 -8.66
C PHE A 129 1.77 0.24 -9.65
N LEU A 130 0.52 0.68 -9.73
CA LEU A 130 -0.47 0.20 -10.69
C LEU A 130 -0.19 0.83 -12.06
N LYS A 131 0.66 0.20 -12.87
CA LYS A 131 1.10 0.74 -14.17
C LYS A 131 -0.06 1.13 -15.10
N LYS A 132 -1.15 0.36 -15.10
CA LYS A 132 -2.34 0.64 -15.93
C LYS A 132 -3.08 1.92 -15.49
N GLU A 133 -3.07 2.20 -14.19
CA GLU A 133 -3.77 3.35 -13.59
C GLU A 133 -2.84 4.56 -13.39
N GLY A 134 -1.53 4.36 -13.50
CA GLY A 134 -0.55 5.44 -13.34
C GLY A 134 -0.45 5.98 -11.92
N ARG A 135 -0.74 5.16 -10.91
CA ARG A 135 -0.74 5.57 -9.50
C ARG A 135 -0.11 4.52 -8.58
N TRP A 136 0.33 4.96 -7.42
CA TRP A 136 0.73 4.08 -6.33
C TRP A 136 -0.45 3.73 -5.43
N ILE A 137 -0.36 2.56 -4.80
CA ILE A 137 -1.21 2.14 -3.70
C ILE A 137 -0.34 1.67 -2.53
N VAL A 138 -0.91 1.73 -1.32
CA VAL A 138 -0.42 1.01 -0.15
C VAL A 138 -1.05 -0.39 -0.16
N ARG A 139 -0.22 -1.42 -0.32
CA ARG A 139 -0.62 -2.82 -0.21
C ARG A 139 -0.59 -3.34 1.21
N GLY A 140 0.36 -2.86 2.01
CA GLY A 140 0.62 -3.40 3.33
C GLY A 140 1.01 -2.31 4.31
N PHE A 141 0.49 -2.39 5.53
CA PHE A 141 1.10 -1.75 6.69
C PHE A 141 1.60 -2.85 7.65
N SER A 142 2.79 -2.66 8.19
CA SER A 142 3.34 -3.58 9.19
C SER A 142 3.84 -2.83 10.43
N ARG A 143 3.58 -3.42 11.59
CA ARG A 143 4.21 -3.09 12.87
C ARG A 143 4.64 -4.40 13.49
N LEU A 144 5.87 -4.80 13.23
CA LEU A 144 6.42 -6.10 13.62
C LEU A 144 7.43 -5.93 14.74
N ARG A 145 7.68 -7.00 15.47
CA ARG A 145 8.81 -7.05 16.40
C ARG A 145 10.03 -7.44 15.54
N PRO A 146 11.19 -6.82 15.73
CA PRO A 146 12.40 -7.25 15.03
C PRO A 146 12.65 -8.72 15.31
N GLU A 147 13.12 -9.47 14.32
CA GLU A 147 13.20 -10.92 14.42
C GLU A 147 14.15 -11.40 15.54
N ARG A 148 15.12 -10.58 16.00
CA ARG A 148 15.95 -10.76 17.22
C ARG A 148 16.51 -9.43 17.75
N ASP A 149 16.67 -9.33 19.08
CA ASP A 149 17.50 -8.32 19.78
C ASP A 149 19.00 -8.48 19.46
#